data_AF-A0A179BJY1-F1
#
_entry.id   AF-A0A179BJY1-F1
#
_cell.length_a   1.000
_cell.length_b   1.000
_cell.length_c   1.000
_cell.angle_alpha   90.00
_cell.angle_beta   90.00
_cell.angle_gamma   90.00
#
_symmetry.space_group_name_H-M   'P 1'
#
loop_
_entity.id
_entity.type
_entity.pdbx_description
1 polymer ?
#
loop_
_entity_poly.entity_id
_entity_poly.type
_entity_poly.pdbx_seq_one_letter_code
_entity_poly.pdbx_strand_id
1 'polypeptide(L)'
;MISIVLLSFVALLAGFYVLYRYHRKRVQGFSQKPGTLTDEWLAQQVCSAVTTDNPLFGRLFAGPVKDDHVWVLLKEFNHHLLWVCLQNARLGFWTLNAEGVPQWRIVQLHPNSLNQYLRKQESTKKESA
;
A
#
# COMPACT_ATOMS: atom_id res chain seq x y z
N MET A 1 36.46 -8.15 41.20
CA MET A 1 35.41 -7.19 40.77
C MET A 1 35.54 -6.79 39.31
N ILE A 2 36.71 -6.34 38.84
CA ILE A 2 36.93 -5.91 37.44
C ILE A 2 36.52 -6.97 36.40
N SER A 3 36.81 -8.26 36.64
CA SER A 3 36.47 -9.34 35.71
C SER A 3 34.95 -9.58 35.55
N ILE A 4 34.15 -9.35 36.60
CA ILE A 4 32.69 -9.53 36.56
C ILE A 4 32.04 -8.37 35.78
N VAL A 5 32.58 -7.15 35.95
CA VAL A 5 32.17 -5.98 35.18
C VAL A 5 32.53 -6.14 33.70
N LEU A 6 33.70 -6.71 33.40
CA LEU A 6 34.13 -6.93 32.02
C LEU A 6 33.29 -8.00 31.32
N LEU A 7 32.97 -9.10 32.03
CA LEU A 7 32.12 -10.18 31.49
C LEU A 7 30.68 -9.72 31.22
N SER A 8 30.11 -8.90 32.12
CA SER A 8 28.77 -8.32 31.90
C SER A 8 28.74 -7.34 30.73
N PHE A 9 29.81 -6.56 30.53
CA PHE A 9 29.93 -5.66 29.38
C PHE A 9 30.02 -6.42 28.05
N VAL A 10 30.79 -7.51 28.00
CA VAL A 10 30.89 -8.37 26.80
C VAL A 10 29.56 -9.06 26.50
N ALA A 11 28.83 -9.51 27.52
CA ALA A 11 27.51 -10.11 27.36
C ALA A 11 26.48 -9.12 26.78
N LEU A 12 26.50 -7.86 27.25
CA LEU A 12 25.67 -6.79 26.69
C LEU A 12 25.98 -6.52 25.22
N LEU A 13 27.27 -6.40 24.86
CA LEU A 13 27.70 -6.20 23.48
C LEU A 13 27.27 -7.34 22.55
N ALA A 14 27.40 -8.59 23.00
CA ALA A 14 26.93 -9.75 22.25
C ALA A 14 25.41 -9.73 22.07
N GLY A 15 24.66 -9.35 23.11
CA GLY A 15 23.21 -9.17 23.06
C GLY A 15 22.78 -8.12 22.03
N PHE A 16 23.41 -6.94 22.05
CA PHE A 16 23.16 -5.89 21.06
C PHE A 16 23.50 -6.32 19.64
N TYR A 17 24.60 -7.06 19.45
CA TYR A 17 24.99 -7.57 18.13
C TYR A 17 23.97 -8.57 17.57
N VAL A 18 23.46 -9.48 18.40
CA VAL A 18 22.41 -10.43 17.99
C VAL A 18 21.11 -9.71 17.66
N LEU A 19 20.71 -8.72 18.49
CA LEU A 19 19.52 -7.91 18.24
C LEU A 19 19.65 -7.12 16.93
N TYR A 20 20.81 -6.49 16.69
CA TYR A 20 21.10 -5.75 15.48
C TYR A 20 21.08 -6.67 14.24
N ARG A 21 21.68 -7.86 14.32
CA ARG A 21 21.66 -8.84 13.22
C ARG A 21 20.26 -9.37 12.95
N TYR A 22 19.45 -9.59 13.98
CA TYR A 22 18.06 -10.02 13.85
C TYR A 22 17.20 -8.92 13.21
N HIS A 23 17.35 -7.67 13.64
CA HIS A 23 16.68 -6.53 13.00
C HIS A 23 17.14 -6.33 11.56
N ARG A 24 18.45 -6.43 11.28
CA ARG A 24 18.98 -6.31 9.91
C ARG A 24 18.45 -7.41 9.00
N LYS A 25 18.33 -8.66 9.48
CA LYS A 25 17.70 -9.76 8.74
C LYS A 25 16.20 -9.53 8.50
N ARG A 26 15.47 -8.94 9.45
CA ARG A 26 14.06 -8.55 9.22
C ARG A 26 13.94 -7.43 8.18
N VAL A 27 14.84 -6.46 8.18
CA VAL A 27 14.82 -5.35 7.22
C VAL A 27 15.23 -5.82 5.81
N GLN A 28 16.15 -6.78 5.68
CA GLN A 28 16.54 -7.35 4.37
C GLN A 28 15.62 -8.52 3.91
N GLY A 29 14.85 -9.12 4.81
CA GLY A 29 13.84 -10.15 4.50
C GLY A 29 12.54 -9.59 3.93
N PHE A 30 12.33 -8.27 3.99
CA PHE A 30 11.34 -7.55 3.18
C PHE A 30 11.87 -7.33 1.74
N SER A 31 12.48 -8.36 1.16
CA SER A 31 12.43 -8.50 -0.29
C SER A 31 10.96 -8.76 -0.62
N GLN A 32 10.21 -7.68 -0.77
CA GLN A 32 8.85 -7.67 -1.28
C GLN A 32 8.84 -8.58 -2.51
N LYS A 33 8.31 -9.80 -2.36
CA LYS A 33 7.73 -10.49 -3.51
C LYS A 33 6.85 -9.43 -4.18
N PRO A 34 6.96 -9.20 -5.49
CA PRO A 34 6.14 -8.21 -6.16
C PRO A 34 4.70 -8.51 -5.76
N GLY A 35 4.12 -7.65 -4.93
CA GLY A 35 2.79 -7.88 -4.39
C GLY A 35 1.89 -8.09 -5.58
N THR A 36 1.32 -9.28 -5.70
CA THR A 36 0.33 -9.55 -6.73
C THR A 36 -0.79 -8.54 -6.49
N LEU A 37 -1.02 -7.65 -7.44
CA LEU A 37 -2.12 -6.71 -7.34
C LEU A 37 -3.41 -7.53 -7.44
N THR A 38 -4.16 -7.60 -6.34
CA THR A 38 -5.42 -8.36 -6.24
C THR A 38 -6.53 -7.45 -5.75
N ASP A 39 -7.78 -7.87 -5.97
CA ASP A 39 -8.95 -7.16 -5.44
C ASP A 39 -8.93 -7.06 -3.91
N GLU A 40 -8.49 -8.12 -3.22
CA GLU A 40 -8.33 -8.13 -1.77
C GLU A 40 -7.33 -7.08 -1.30
N TRP A 41 -6.19 -6.97 -2.00
CA TRP A 41 -5.18 -5.97 -1.68
C TRP A 41 -5.72 -4.54 -1.89
N LEU A 42 -6.46 -4.31 -2.99
CA LEU A 42 -7.09 -3.02 -3.26
C LEU A 42 -8.15 -2.66 -2.20
N ALA A 43 -9.00 -3.63 -1.83
CA ALA A 43 -9.98 -3.46 -0.76
C ALA A 43 -9.29 -3.14 0.58
N GLN A 44 -8.17 -3.80 0.88
CA GLN A 44 -7.39 -3.53 2.09
C GLN A 44 -6.81 -2.11 2.09
N GLN A 45 -6.38 -1.58 0.94
CA GLN A 45 -5.94 -0.18 0.85
C GLN A 45 -7.08 0.78 1.19
N VAL A 46 -8.29 0.56 0.66
CA VAL A 46 -9.48 1.39 0.95
C VAL A 46 -9.87 1.30 2.42
N CYS A 47 -10.03 0.08 2.97
CA CYS A 47 -10.41 -0.13 4.37
C CYS A 47 -9.40 0.46 5.36
N SER A 48 -8.11 0.46 5.02
CA SER A 48 -7.07 1.07 5.86
C SER A 48 -7.11 2.61 5.87
N ALA A 49 -7.74 3.20 4.86
CA ALA A 49 -7.71 4.63 4.60
C ALA A 49 -9.04 5.31 4.92
N VAL A 50 -10.16 4.59 4.88
CA VAL A 50 -11.47 5.08 5.31
C VAL A 50 -12.13 3.99 6.12
N THR A 51 -12.29 4.21 7.42
CA THR A 51 -12.92 3.27 8.35
C THR A 51 -14.44 3.23 8.25
N THR A 52 -15.04 4.15 7.49
CA THR A 52 -16.49 4.30 7.37
C THR A 52 -16.92 4.24 5.91
N ASP A 53 -17.70 3.23 5.56
CA ASP A 53 -18.41 3.18 4.28
C ASP A 53 -19.39 4.37 4.25
N ASN A 54 -19.05 5.41 3.49
CA ASN A 54 -19.83 6.64 3.42
C ASN A 54 -20.14 6.98 1.96
N PRO A 55 -21.37 6.71 1.49
CA PRO A 55 -21.75 6.98 0.10
C PRO A 55 -21.71 8.47 -0.27
N LEU A 56 -21.82 9.38 0.71
CA LEU A 56 -21.67 10.82 0.46
C LEU A 56 -20.21 11.17 0.13
N PHE A 57 -19.25 10.56 0.83
CA PHE A 57 -17.84 10.75 0.54
C PHE A 57 -17.51 10.27 -0.87
N GLY A 58 -17.99 9.07 -1.24
CA GLY A 58 -17.83 8.51 -2.58
C GLY A 58 -18.35 9.42 -3.69
N ARG A 59 -19.50 10.07 -3.46
CA ARG A 59 -20.09 11.03 -4.41
C ARG A 59 -19.34 12.35 -4.50
N LEU A 60 -18.97 12.94 -3.35
CA LEU A 60 -18.25 14.22 -3.30
C LEU A 60 -16.85 14.12 -3.90
N PHE A 61 -16.21 12.96 -3.73
CA PHE A 61 -14.87 12.66 -4.18
C PHE A 61 -14.85 11.64 -5.30
N ALA A 62 -15.82 11.75 -6.21
CA ALA A 62 -15.96 10.83 -7.31
C ALA A 62 -14.83 10.97 -8.35
N GLY A 63 -14.31 12.18 -8.55
CA GLY A 63 -13.24 12.44 -9.52
C GLY A 63 -11.84 12.30 -8.95
N PRO A 64 -10.82 12.07 -9.79
CA PRO A 64 -9.42 12.13 -9.37
C PRO A 64 -9.01 13.56 -8.99
N VAL A 65 -7.86 13.70 -8.33
CA VAL A 65 -7.26 15.02 -8.13
C VAL A 65 -6.99 15.69 -9.48
N LYS A 66 -7.17 17.01 -9.56
CA LYS A 66 -6.80 17.79 -10.74
C LYS A 66 -5.29 18.03 -10.72
N ASP A 67 -4.56 17.24 -11.50
CA ASP A 67 -3.12 17.39 -11.75
C ASP A 67 -2.80 17.14 -13.23
N ASP A 68 -1.51 17.16 -13.58
CA ASP A 68 -1.05 16.95 -14.96
C ASP A 68 -1.12 15.47 -15.40
N HIS A 69 -1.54 14.56 -14.52
CA HIS A 69 -1.57 13.14 -14.82
C HIS A 69 -2.93 12.70 -15.36
N VAL A 70 -2.90 11.75 -16.30
CA VAL A 70 -4.12 11.11 -16.79
C VAL A 70 -4.48 9.94 -15.87
N TRP A 71 -5.54 10.15 -15.09
CA TRP A 71 -6.11 9.14 -14.20
C TRP A 71 -7.24 8.38 -14.89
N VAL A 72 -7.18 7.06 -14.84
CA VAL A 72 -8.21 6.16 -15.36
C VAL A 72 -8.87 5.44 -14.19
N LEU A 73 -10.20 5.33 -14.20
CA LEU A 73 -10.91 4.59 -13.17
C LEU A 73 -10.53 3.11 -13.24
N LEU A 74 -9.98 2.58 -12.16
CA LEU A 74 -9.60 1.17 -12.06
C LEU A 74 -10.75 0.33 -11.52
N LYS A 75 -11.32 0.74 -10.39
CA LYS A 75 -12.38 -0.02 -9.69
C LYS A 75 -13.09 0.84 -8.65
N GLU A 76 -14.33 0.47 -8.35
CA GLU A 76 -15.09 0.98 -7.21
C GLU A 76 -15.12 -0.09 -6.10
N PHE A 77 -14.85 0.33 -4.86
CA PHE A 77 -15.02 -0.50 -3.66
C PHE A 77 -15.76 0.32 -2.60
N ASN A 78 -16.94 -0.15 -2.16
CA ASN A 78 -17.75 0.50 -1.11
C ASN A 78 -17.89 2.01 -1.36
N HIS A 79 -18.32 2.40 -2.56
CA HIS A 79 -18.45 3.80 -3.00
C HIS A 79 -17.14 4.60 -3.10
N HIS A 80 -15.98 4.00 -2.83
CA HIS A 80 -14.68 4.61 -3.05
C HIS A 80 -14.14 4.25 -4.42
N LEU A 81 -13.80 5.27 -5.20
CA LEU A 81 -13.25 5.12 -6.54
C LEU A 81 -11.72 5.11 -6.48
N LEU A 82 -11.16 4.03 -6.99
CA LEU A 82 -9.73 3.85 -7.15
C LEU A 82 -9.33 4.23 -8.57
N TRP A 83 -8.42 5.19 -8.68
CA TRP A 83 -7.92 5.71 -9.94
C TRP A 83 -6.48 5.23 -10.16
N VAL A 84 -6.11 4.97 -11.41
CA VAL A 84 -4.75 4.58 -11.77
C VAL A 84 -4.18 5.50 -12.85
N CYS A 85 -2.93 5.93 -12.64
CA CYS A 85 -2.14 6.58 -13.67
C CYS A 85 -1.24 5.52 -14.32
N LEU A 86 -1.53 5.19 -15.58
CA LEU A 86 -0.83 4.15 -16.34
C LEU A 86 0.61 4.53 -16.66
N GLN A 87 0.90 5.83 -16.86
CA GLN A 87 2.23 6.33 -17.20
C GLN A 87 3.25 6.04 -16.10
N ASN A 88 2.84 6.23 -14.85
CA ASN A 88 3.73 6.17 -13.69
C ASN A 88 3.39 4.99 -12.74
N ALA A 89 2.48 4.10 -13.14
CA ALA A 89 1.95 3.01 -12.32
C ALA A 89 1.57 3.46 -10.90
N ARG A 90 0.76 4.52 -10.79
CA ARG A 90 0.31 5.06 -9.49
C ARG A 90 -1.16 4.78 -9.28
N LEU A 91 -1.50 4.29 -8.09
CA LEU A 91 -2.87 4.21 -7.60
C LEU A 91 -3.17 5.50 -6.82
N GLY A 92 -4.30 6.13 -7.11
CA GLY A 92 -4.75 7.35 -6.48
C GLY A 92 -6.18 7.17 -5.97
N PHE A 93 -6.46 7.61 -4.75
CA PHE A 93 -7.80 7.60 -4.20
C PHE A 93 -7.94 8.60 -3.06
N TRP A 94 -9.18 9.02 -2.82
CA TRP A 94 -9.51 9.91 -1.73
C TRP A 94 -9.66 9.14 -0.41
N THR A 95 -9.09 9.70 0.65
CA THR A 95 -9.12 9.22 2.03
C THR A 95 -9.44 10.37 2.97
N LEU A 96 -9.68 10.08 4.25
CA LEU A 96 -9.79 11.07 5.32
C LEU A 96 -8.56 10.96 6.22
N ASN A 97 -7.95 12.10 6.56
CA ASN A 97 -6.91 12.14 7.58
C ASN A 97 -7.51 11.95 8.99
N ALA A 98 -6.67 11.97 10.03
CA ALA A 98 -7.09 11.76 11.42
C ALA A 98 -8.12 12.83 11.90
N GLU A 99 -8.10 13.99 11.28
CA GLU A 99 -8.99 15.12 11.55
C GLU A 99 -10.29 15.07 10.71
N GLY A 100 -10.48 14.05 9.87
CA GLY A 100 -11.66 13.92 9.00
C GLY A 100 -11.64 14.83 7.78
N VAL A 101 -10.47 15.33 7.39
CA VAL A 101 -10.27 16.16 6.19
C VAL A 101 -9.96 15.27 4.98
N PRO A 102 -10.61 15.49 3.83
CA PRO A 102 -10.32 14.80 2.58
C PRO A 102 -8.89 15.00 2.11
N GLN A 103 -8.19 13.90 1.83
CA GLN A 103 -6.83 13.88 1.35
C GLN A 103 -6.70 12.92 0.15
N TRP A 104 -5.97 13.35 -0.88
CA TRP A 104 -5.61 12.48 -1.99
C TRP A 104 -4.40 11.62 -1.61
N ARG A 105 -4.57 10.30 -1.62
CA ARG A 105 -3.50 9.35 -1.32
C ARG A 105 -3.02 8.70 -2.61
N ILE A 106 -1.69 8.67 -2.76
CA ILE A 106 -1.01 8.04 -3.88
C ILE A 106 -0.22 6.85 -3.36
N VAL A 107 -0.41 5.69 -3.99
CA VAL A 107 0.36 4.47 -3.74
C VAL A 107 1.08 4.08 -5.01
N GLN A 108 2.40 3.92 -4.91
CA GLN A 108 3.22 3.48 -6.03
C GLN A 108 2.98 1.98 -6.27
N LEU A 109 2.56 1.62 -7.48
CA LEU A 109 2.40 0.24 -7.91
C LEU A 109 3.63 -0.21 -8.69
N HIS A 110 3.86 -1.52 -8.70
CA HIS A 110 4.82 -2.13 -9.60
C HIS A 110 4.20 -2.22 -11.00
N PRO A 111 4.83 -1.69 -12.07
CA PRO A 111 4.26 -1.66 -13.42
C PRO A 111 3.82 -3.04 -13.92
N ASN A 112 4.64 -4.08 -13.67
CA ASN A 112 4.30 -5.45 -14.07
C ASN A 112 3.04 -5.99 -13.37
N SER A 113 2.86 -5.72 -12.07
CA SER A 113 1.68 -6.16 -11.33
C SER A 113 0.40 -5.47 -11.84
N LEU A 114 0.51 -4.18 -12.17
CA LEU A 114 -0.60 -3.43 -12.76
C LEU A 114 -0.99 -4.00 -14.13
N ASN A 115 -0.01 -4.22 -15.01
CA ASN A 115 -0.26 -4.79 -16.33
C ASN A 115 -0.89 -6.19 -16.26
N GLN A 116 -0.42 -7.04 -15.34
CA GLN A 116 -1.01 -8.36 -15.12
C GLN A 116 -2.46 -8.27 -14.64
N TYR A 117 -2.74 -7.36 -13.70
CA TYR A 117 -4.09 -7.16 -13.18
C TYR A 117 -5.06 -6.64 -14.26
N LEU A 118 -4.65 -5.65 -15.06
CA LEU A 118 -5.46 -5.11 -16.16
C LEU A 118 -5.78 -6.19 -17.20
N ARG A 119 -4.79 -7.00 -17.61
CA ARG A 119 -5.01 -8.12 -18.53
C ARG A 119 -6.00 -9.14 -17.97
N LYS A 120 -5.92 -9.43 -16.66
CA LYS A 120 -6.84 -10.35 -15.99
C LYS A 120 -8.27 -9.79 -15.96
N GLN A 121 -8.44 -8.49 -15.70
CA GLN A 121 -9.77 -7.86 -15.78
C GLN A 121 -10.36 -7.94 -17.20
N GLU A 122 -9.56 -7.69 -18.23
CA GLU A 122 -10.01 -7.79 -19.62
C GLU A 122 -10.45 -9.21 -19.99
N SER A 123 -9.72 -10.25 -19.53
CA SER A 123 -10.12 -11.64 -19.77
C SER A 123 -11.43 -12.00 -19.07
N THR A 124 -11.61 -11.59 -17.81
CA THR A 124 -12.84 -11.88 -17.05
C THR A 124 -14.06 -11.16 -17.64
N LYS A 125 -13.89 -9.96 -18.18
CA LYS A 125 -14.96 -9.22 -18.86
C LYS A 125 -15.39 -9.88 -20.18
N LYS A 126 -14.46 -10.52 -20.89
CA LYS A 126 -14.74 -11.24 -22.14
C LYS A 126 -15.43 -12.58 -21.94
N GLU A 127 -15.24 -13.24 -20.80
CA GLU A 127 -15.89 -14.53 -20.48
C GLU A 127 -17.31 -14.37 -19.93
N SER A 128 -17.70 -13.17 -19.49
CA SER A 128 -19.05 -12.86 -18.97
C SER A 128 -19.97 -12.16 -19.97
N ALA A 129 -19.58 -12.08 -21.26
CA ALA A 129 -20.35 -11.48 -22.35
C ALA A 129 -20.78 -12.55 -23.35
#